data_AF-A0A3M1MIZ6-F1
#
_entry.id   AF-A0A3M1MIZ6-F1
#
_cell.length_a   1.000
_cell.length_b   1.000
_cell.length_c   1.000
_cell.angle_alpha   90.00
_cell.angle_beta   90.00
_cell.angle_gamma   90.00
#
_symmetry.space_group_name_H-M   'P 1'
#
loop_
_entity.id
_entity.type
_entity.pdbx_description
1 polymer ?
#
loop_
_entity_poly.entity_id
_entity_poly.type
_entity_poly.pdbx_seq_one_letter_code
_entity_poly.pdbx_strand_id
1 'polypeptide(L)'
;MKGFVDGPHAAASQNGIDTVRAQVFQICSHSTFPNYALATAPPRAVRAPLSRPGFSSFTGTATQPASLLPWASIPARLRVCIHPSAQRIHSWQDRSDSRFHVSFVSTSAMLLYVSNRFEDHRTGRHPECPQRTQRLNMLLEESGWTDRCGIADWPPATVEQLQWNHDADYLQRLQEWCLADAGQIEADTVVSRGTWGAATLAVGAAIDAVQRVWEGDDQTAFCAVRPPGHHALPNAPMGFCVLNNIAIAAHAALRAGAARVMIIDWDVHHGNGTQDSFYRHGQVAFYSIHRSPFYPGTGAEEEIGEGPGRGWIKNAPVPAHIARRAYFERFSEDINRLAERTQPQLLLISAGFDAHQNDPVGGLCLIEEDFATLTGIVQELARSCGARGIVSLLEGGYHLQHMPASALAHVEQLAQGF
;
A
#
# COMPACT_ATOMS: atom_id res chain seq x y z
N MET A 1 24.14 50.93 -10.80
CA MET A 1 25.32 50.21 -10.25
C MET A 1 24.87 49.40 -9.06
N LYS A 2 25.47 48.21 -8.90
CA LYS A 2 25.04 47.06 -8.10
C LYS A 2 24.89 47.35 -6.60
N GLY A 3 23.98 46.63 -5.96
CA GLY A 3 23.88 46.46 -4.51
C GLY A 3 22.91 45.31 -4.19
N PHE A 4 23.43 44.09 -4.19
CA PHE A 4 22.76 42.88 -3.70
C PHE A 4 22.59 43.00 -2.17
N VAL A 5 21.43 42.62 -1.64
CA VAL A 5 21.20 42.42 -0.21
C VAL A 5 20.76 40.98 -0.04
N ASP A 6 21.63 40.18 0.57
CA ASP A 6 21.39 38.78 0.94
C ASP A 6 20.41 38.71 2.11
N GLY A 7 19.39 37.86 1.98
CA GLY A 7 18.49 37.47 3.07
C GLY A 7 19.09 36.33 3.90
N PRO A 8 18.70 36.17 5.18
CA PRO A 8 19.32 35.19 6.06
C PRO A 8 18.80 33.77 5.75
N HIS A 9 19.72 32.89 5.37
CA HIS A 9 19.54 31.45 5.47
C HIS A 9 19.40 31.07 6.96
N ALA A 10 18.27 30.47 7.32
CA ALA A 10 18.07 29.88 8.63
C ALA A 10 19.03 28.69 8.81
N ALA A 11 20.06 28.86 9.63
CA ALA A 11 20.92 27.80 10.08
C ALA A 11 20.12 26.90 11.05
N ALA A 12 19.77 25.69 10.63
CA ALA A 12 19.37 24.64 11.55
C ALA A 12 20.53 24.43 12.55
N SER A 13 20.29 24.63 13.84
CA SER A 13 21.32 24.49 14.86
C SER A 13 21.86 23.07 14.88
N GLN A 14 23.18 22.91 14.86
CA GLN A 14 23.91 21.63 14.96
C GLN A 14 23.35 20.70 16.06
N ASN A 15 22.87 21.29 17.17
CA ASN A 15 22.27 20.59 18.31
C ASN A 15 20.98 19.80 17.99
N GLY A 16 20.22 20.22 16.97
CA GLY A 16 19.02 19.51 16.51
C GLY A 16 19.36 18.24 15.72
N ILE A 17 20.40 18.31 14.89
CA ILE A 17 20.87 17.19 14.05
C ILE A 17 21.48 16.08 14.93
N ASP A 18 22.21 16.45 15.98
CA ASP A 18 22.82 15.48 16.90
C ASP A 18 21.78 14.74 17.78
N THR A 19 20.67 15.39 18.11
CA THR A 19 19.57 14.78 18.87
C THR A 19 18.76 13.79 18.02
N VAL A 20 18.55 14.10 16.73
CA VAL A 20 17.88 13.20 15.77
C VAL A 20 18.74 11.97 15.45
N ARG A 21 20.06 12.14 15.28
CA ARG A 21 20.99 11.01 15.14
C ARG A 21 20.96 10.08 16.34
N ALA A 22 20.88 10.61 17.56
CA ALA A 22 20.80 9.81 18.77
C ALA A 22 19.51 8.96 18.85
N GLN A 23 18.37 9.48 18.40
CA GLN A 23 17.09 8.74 18.38
C GLN A 23 17.10 7.58 17.38
N VAL A 24 17.60 7.81 16.15
CA VAL A 24 17.76 6.76 15.13
C VAL A 24 18.77 5.69 15.58
N PHE A 25 19.90 6.11 16.16
CA PHE A 25 20.89 5.16 16.69
C PHE A 25 20.34 4.36 17.87
N GLN A 26 19.48 4.96 18.72
CA GLN A 26 18.85 4.27 19.85
C GLN A 26 17.83 3.22 19.38
N ILE A 27 17.05 3.50 18.31
CA ILE A 27 16.15 2.55 17.66
C ILE A 27 16.93 1.35 17.06
N CYS A 28 18.05 1.62 16.38
CA CYS A 28 18.88 0.57 15.77
C CYS A 28 19.74 -0.22 16.80
N SER A 29 20.05 0.36 17.96
CA SER A 29 20.94 -0.27 18.96
C SER A 29 20.21 -1.01 20.09
N HIS A 30 18.93 -0.72 20.35
CA HIS A 30 18.17 -1.31 21.48
C HIS A 30 17.08 -2.30 21.07
N SER A 31 16.95 -2.63 19.78
CA SER A 31 16.05 -3.69 19.31
C SER A 31 16.67 -5.08 19.54
N THR A 32 16.81 -5.47 20.81
CA THR A 32 16.88 -6.90 21.17
C THR A 32 15.51 -7.51 20.94
N PHE A 33 15.30 -8.07 19.74
CA PHE A 33 14.12 -8.87 19.44
C PHE A 33 14.04 -10.06 20.40
N PRO A 34 12.89 -10.32 21.06
CA PRO A 34 12.69 -11.57 21.76
C PRO A 34 12.77 -12.73 20.76
N ASN A 35 13.62 -13.71 21.05
CA ASN A 35 13.65 -14.99 20.33
C ASN A 35 12.29 -15.68 20.50
N TYR A 36 11.40 -15.52 19.52
CA TYR A 36 10.25 -16.41 19.39
C TYR A 36 10.78 -17.74 18.85
N ALA A 37 10.81 -18.75 19.72
CA ALA A 37 11.17 -20.11 19.36
C ALA A 37 10.21 -20.62 18.28
N LEU A 38 10.77 -20.94 17.11
CA LEU A 38 10.07 -21.69 16.07
C LEU A 38 9.70 -23.07 16.63
N ALA A 39 8.39 -23.33 16.74
CA ALA A 39 7.89 -24.68 16.98
C ALA A 39 8.34 -25.57 15.81
N THR A 40 9.15 -26.57 16.13
CA THR A 40 9.71 -27.56 15.20
C THR A 40 8.61 -28.37 14.52
N ALA A 41 8.62 -28.39 13.18
CA ALA A 41 7.78 -29.28 12.39
C ALA A 41 8.14 -30.77 12.64
N PRO A 42 7.17 -31.70 12.62
CA PRO A 42 7.44 -33.13 12.75
C PRO A 42 8.10 -33.70 11.47
N PRO A 43 8.90 -34.77 11.58
CA PRO A 43 9.73 -35.27 10.50
C PRO A 43 8.92 -35.93 9.37
N ARG A 44 9.33 -35.65 8.12
CA ARG A 44 8.83 -36.30 6.90
C ARG A 44 9.15 -37.80 6.91
N ALA A 45 8.12 -38.62 6.71
CA ALA A 45 8.26 -40.06 6.47
C ALA A 45 8.89 -40.33 5.09
N VAL A 46 9.98 -41.09 5.10
CA VAL A 46 10.66 -41.64 3.93
C VAL A 46 9.81 -42.76 3.34
N ARG A 47 9.46 -42.69 2.04
CA ARG A 47 8.96 -43.84 1.27
C ARG A 47 10.00 -44.28 0.24
N ALA A 48 10.35 -45.56 0.31
CA ALA A 48 11.25 -46.29 -0.56
C ALA A 48 10.66 -46.54 -1.98
N PRO A 49 11.49 -46.81 -2.99
CA PRO A 49 11.05 -46.95 -4.38
C PRO A 49 10.49 -48.34 -4.67
N LEU A 50 9.40 -48.41 -5.45
CA LEU A 50 8.88 -49.66 -6.01
C LEU A 50 9.33 -49.81 -7.47
N SER A 51 9.97 -50.94 -7.71
CA SER A 51 10.52 -51.45 -8.96
C SER A 51 9.46 -51.96 -9.94
N ARG A 52 9.74 -51.80 -11.24
CA ARG A 52 9.04 -52.40 -12.38
C ARG A 52 9.18 -53.93 -12.42
N PRO A 53 8.24 -54.61 -13.10
CA PRO A 53 8.52 -55.51 -14.23
C PRO A 53 7.70 -55.05 -15.46
N GLY A 54 8.01 -55.31 -16.73
CA GLY A 54 8.70 -56.42 -17.37
C GLY A 54 7.72 -57.11 -18.35
N PHE A 55 7.78 -56.72 -19.63
CA PHE A 55 7.36 -57.41 -20.87
C PHE A 55 6.14 -58.36 -20.90
N SER A 56 5.22 -58.15 -21.87
CA SER A 56 5.15 -58.99 -23.09
C SER A 56 4.14 -58.42 -24.11
N SER A 57 4.52 -58.54 -25.38
CA SER A 57 3.77 -58.27 -26.61
C SER A 57 2.75 -59.36 -26.93
N PHE A 58 1.62 -59.01 -27.55
CA PHE A 58 1.06 -59.84 -28.62
C PHE A 58 0.24 -59.01 -29.63
N THR A 59 0.51 -59.33 -30.89
CA THR A 59 0.00 -58.79 -32.15
C THR A 59 -1.38 -59.33 -32.51
N GLY A 60 -2.18 -58.56 -33.26
CA GLY A 60 -3.43 -59.07 -33.84
C GLY A 60 -4.13 -58.06 -34.74
N THR A 61 -3.83 -58.15 -36.03
CA THR A 61 -4.26 -57.37 -37.21
C THR A 61 -5.74 -57.48 -37.61
N ALA A 62 -6.20 -56.41 -38.29
CA ALA A 62 -7.19 -56.35 -39.40
C ALA A 62 -8.67 -56.59 -39.04
N THR A 63 -9.69 -55.91 -39.59
CA THR A 63 -9.96 -55.46 -40.96
C THR A 63 -11.05 -54.35 -40.97
N GLN A 64 -11.01 -53.44 -41.97
CA GLN A 64 -12.12 -52.59 -42.44
C GLN A 64 -13.12 -53.40 -43.33
N PRO A 65 -14.17 -52.85 -44.01
CA PRO A 65 -14.83 -51.51 -44.00
C PRO A 65 -16.39 -51.55 -44.01
N ALA A 66 -17.01 -50.34 -44.14
CA ALA A 66 -18.30 -50.04 -44.80
C ALA A 66 -19.60 -50.47 -44.06
N SER A 67 -20.73 -49.75 -44.03
CA SER A 67 -21.22 -48.52 -44.69
C SER A 67 -22.60 -48.15 -44.08
N LEU A 68 -23.11 -46.97 -44.46
CA LEU A 68 -24.53 -46.51 -44.47
C LEU A 68 -25.13 -45.80 -43.24
N LEU A 69 -25.48 -44.52 -43.50
CA LEU A 69 -26.35 -43.54 -42.83
C LEU A 69 -27.85 -43.98 -42.80
N PRO A 70 -28.84 -43.19 -42.30
CA PRO A 70 -28.89 -42.05 -41.34
C PRO A 70 -30.05 -42.14 -40.30
N TRP A 71 -30.10 -41.18 -39.37
CA TRP A 71 -31.28 -40.39 -38.89
C TRP A 71 -31.43 -40.24 -37.35
N ALA A 72 -32.01 -39.09 -37.00
CA ALA A 72 -32.64 -38.69 -35.74
C ALA A 72 -31.78 -38.02 -34.63
N SER A 73 -32.01 -36.72 -34.56
CA SER A 73 -31.62 -35.70 -33.59
C SER A 73 -32.30 -35.88 -32.22
N ILE A 74 -31.54 -35.80 -31.11
CA ILE A 74 -32.02 -35.43 -29.76
C ILE A 74 -30.87 -34.69 -29.02
N PRO A 75 -31.09 -33.50 -28.41
CA PRO A 75 -30.03 -32.72 -27.78
C PRO A 75 -29.69 -33.20 -26.36
N ALA A 76 -28.41 -33.09 -26.00
CA ALA A 76 -27.85 -33.41 -24.69
C ALA A 76 -27.98 -32.24 -23.69
N ARG A 77 -28.22 -32.61 -22.43
CA ARG A 77 -28.44 -31.75 -21.25
C ARG A 77 -27.22 -30.89 -20.91
N LEU A 78 -27.46 -29.59 -20.66
CA LEU A 78 -26.54 -28.70 -19.97
C LEU A 78 -26.42 -29.14 -18.49
N ARG A 79 -25.19 -29.42 -18.02
CA ARG A 79 -24.88 -29.50 -16.59
C ARG A 79 -24.34 -28.14 -16.16
N VAL A 80 -25.08 -27.45 -15.30
CA VAL A 80 -24.61 -26.25 -14.59
C VAL A 80 -23.93 -26.72 -13.30
N CYS A 81 -22.64 -26.44 -13.15
CA CYS A 81 -21.92 -26.57 -11.90
C CYS A 81 -22.19 -25.30 -11.07
N ILE A 82 -22.80 -25.46 -9.89
CA ILE A 82 -23.02 -24.38 -8.91
C ILE A 82 -21.90 -24.49 -7.86
N HIS A 83 -21.14 -23.42 -7.68
CA HIS A 83 -20.15 -23.27 -6.60
C HIS A 83 -20.83 -22.61 -5.40
N PRO A 84 -20.61 -23.06 -4.14
CA PRO A 84 -21.26 -22.45 -2.99
C PRO A 84 -20.41 -21.30 -2.44
N SER A 85 -20.89 -20.07 -2.55
CA SER A 85 -20.51 -18.97 -1.65
C SER A 85 -21.74 -18.56 -0.84
N ALA A 86 -21.52 -18.26 0.44
CA ALA A 86 -22.52 -18.16 1.48
C ALA A 86 -23.67 -17.19 1.15
N GLN A 87 -24.91 -17.68 1.25
CA GLN A 87 -26.12 -16.88 1.10
C GLN A 87 -26.80 -16.72 2.46
N ARG A 88 -26.92 -15.49 2.97
CA ARG A 88 -27.95 -15.15 3.96
C ARG A 88 -29.11 -14.49 3.23
N ILE A 89 -30.23 -15.21 3.15
CA ILE A 89 -31.49 -14.74 2.60
C ILE A 89 -32.31 -14.18 3.77
N HIS A 90 -32.61 -12.89 3.75
CA HIS A 90 -33.71 -12.35 4.57
C HIS A 90 -34.92 -12.16 3.65
N SER A 91 -35.95 -12.97 3.85
CA SER A 91 -37.24 -12.81 3.16
C SER A 91 -38.15 -11.92 4.00
N TRP A 92 -38.64 -10.84 3.38
CA TRP A 92 -39.87 -10.18 3.80
C TRP A 92 -40.86 -10.27 2.63
N GLN A 93 -42.06 -10.76 2.93
CA GLN A 93 -43.11 -11.04 1.95
C GLN A 93 -44.11 -9.89 1.99
N ASP A 94 -44.13 -9.05 0.95
CA ASP A 94 -45.29 -8.20 0.67
C ASP A 94 -46.05 -8.78 -0.53
N ARG A 95 -47.36 -8.99 -0.35
CA ARG A 95 -48.25 -9.64 -1.31
C ARG A 95 -48.96 -8.58 -2.16
N SER A 96 -48.31 -8.07 -3.20
CA SER A 96 -48.97 -7.63 -4.45
C SER A 96 -48.02 -6.85 -5.39
N ASP A 97 -47.03 -7.50 -6.00
CA ASP A 97 -46.59 -7.18 -7.37
C ASP A 97 -45.56 -8.26 -7.79
N SER A 98 -45.84 -9.01 -8.85
CA SER A 98 -45.01 -10.14 -9.29
C SER A 98 -43.84 -9.68 -10.17
N ARG A 99 -43.03 -8.75 -9.67
CA ARG A 99 -41.73 -8.39 -10.23
C ARG A 99 -40.71 -8.33 -9.11
N PHE A 100 -39.98 -9.43 -8.94
CA PHE A 100 -38.79 -9.46 -8.11
C PHE A 100 -37.72 -8.58 -8.77
N HIS A 101 -37.61 -7.33 -8.36
CA HIS A 101 -36.36 -6.60 -8.52
C HIS A 101 -35.38 -7.14 -7.48
N VAL A 102 -34.60 -8.15 -7.87
CA VAL A 102 -33.36 -8.47 -7.19
C VAL A 102 -32.36 -7.39 -7.61
N SER A 103 -32.25 -6.33 -6.82
CA SER A 103 -31.08 -5.47 -6.90
C SER A 103 -29.90 -6.27 -6.34
N PHE A 104 -29.07 -6.80 -7.23
CA PHE A 104 -27.74 -7.24 -6.84
C PHE A 104 -26.99 -5.98 -6.39
N VAL A 105 -26.79 -5.83 -5.08
CA VAL A 105 -25.70 -4.99 -4.61
C VAL A 105 -24.45 -5.74 -5.04
N SER A 106 -23.87 -5.36 -6.18
CA SER A 106 -22.50 -5.73 -6.49
C SER A 106 -21.70 -5.24 -5.30
N THR A 107 -21.21 -6.16 -4.48
CA THR A 107 -20.20 -5.79 -3.48
C THR A 107 -19.00 -5.41 -4.32
N SER A 108 -18.80 -4.10 -4.53
CA SER A 108 -17.62 -3.59 -5.23
C SER A 108 -16.41 -4.22 -4.56
N ALA A 109 -15.76 -5.14 -5.27
CA ALA A 109 -14.63 -5.86 -4.73
C ALA A 109 -13.49 -4.84 -4.59
N MET A 110 -12.94 -4.73 -3.39
CA MET A 110 -11.68 -3.99 -3.21
C MET A 110 -10.58 -4.74 -3.96
N LEU A 111 -9.75 -4.03 -4.73
CA LEU A 111 -8.56 -4.60 -5.35
C LEU A 111 -7.48 -4.85 -4.28
N LEU A 112 -6.87 -6.02 -4.31
CA LEU A 112 -5.82 -6.40 -3.36
C LEU A 112 -4.52 -6.74 -4.09
N TYR A 113 -3.44 -6.04 -3.71
CA TYR A 113 -2.10 -6.24 -4.26
C TYR A 113 -1.18 -6.80 -3.19
N VAL A 114 -0.84 -8.09 -3.31
CA VAL A 114 0.07 -8.81 -2.44
C VAL A 114 1.11 -9.55 -3.28
N SER A 115 2.38 -9.55 -2.85
CA SER A 115 3.43 -10.29 -3.54
C SER A 115 4.52 -10.75 -2.58
N ASN A 116 5.00 -11.98 -2.75
CA ASN A 116 6.19 -12.49 -2.06
C ASN A 116 7.49 -11.89 -2.62
N ARG A 117 7.47 -11.28 -3.81
CA ARG A 117 8.64 -10.64 -4.43
C ARG A 117 9.13 -9.42 -3.65
N PHE A 118 8.29 -8.84 -2.79
CA PHE A 118 8.72 -7.78 -1.88
C PHE A 118 9.74 -8.26 -0.83
N GLU A 119 9.86 -9.57 -0.62
CA GLU A 119 10.86 -10.17 0.28
C GLU A 119 12.30 -10.10 -0.27
N ASP A 120 12.44 -9.82 -1.57
CA ASP A 120 13.75 -9.68 -2.22
C ASP A 120 14.47 -8.38 -1.80
N HIS A 121 13.74 -7.38 -1.29
CA HIS A 121 14.32 -6.23 -0.61
C HIS A 121 14.83 -6.65 0.77
N ARG A 122 16.13 -6.92 0.89
CA ARG A 122 16.74 -7.49 2.11
C ARG A 122 17.52 -6.42 2.86
N THR A 123 17.10 -6.12 4.07
CA THR A 123 17.63 -5.02 4.88
C THR A 123 18.46 -5.49 6.08
N GLY A 124 18.60 -6.81 6.28
CA GLY A 124 19.35 -7.38 7.39
C GLY A 124 18.60 -7.26 8.73
N ARG A 125 19.31 -6.85 9.79
CA ARG A 125 18.71 -6.59 11.12
C ARG A 125 18.20 -5.16 11.18
N HIS A 126 17.05 -4.92 10.57
CA HIS A 126 16.48 -3.59 10.38
C HIS A 126 14.97 -3.61 10.69
N PRO A 127 14.37 -2.53 11.23
CA PRO A 127 12.92 -2.49 11.52
C PRO A 127 12.06 -2.67 10.26
N GLU A 128 12.41 -1.96 9.18
CA GLU A 128 11.88 -2.21 7.84
C GLU A 128 12.47 -3.56 7.35
N CYS A 129 11.68 -4.64 7.40
CA CYS A 129 12.12 -6.00 7.09
C CYS A 129 11.03 -6.83 6.39
N PRO A 130 11.41 -7.91 5.67
CA PRO A 130 10.44 -8.75 4.93
C PRO A 130 9.32 -9.34 5.78
N GLN A 131 9.58 -9.58 7.07
CA GLN A 131 8.62 -10.16 8.01
C GLN A 131 7.36 -9.30 8.17
N ARG A 132 7.46 -7.99 7.92
CA ARG A 132 6.33 -7.06 7.91
C ARG A 132 5.26 -7.52 6.92
N THR A 133 5.62 -7.61 5.63
CA THR A 133 4.69 -8.01 4.57
C THR A 133 4.42 -9.50 4.55
N GLN A 134 5.37 -10.35 4.95
CA GLN A 134 5.12 -11.80 5.10
C GLN A 134 3.97 -12.08 6.07
N ARG A 135 3.99 -11.44 7.25
CA ARG A 135 2.93 -11.64 8.26
C ARG A 135 1.61 -11.02 7.85
N LEU A 136 1.63 -9.87 7.17
CA LEU A 136 0.43 -9.29 6.60
C LEU A 136 -0.19 -10.20 5.53
N ASN A 137 0.62 -10.72 4.60
CA ASN A 137 0.14 -11.63 3.55
C ASN A 137 -0.49 -12.90 4.15
N MET A 138 0.15 -13.51 5.15
CA MET A 138 -0.42 -14.67 5.85
C MET A 138 -1.75 -14.32 6.51
N LEU A 139 -1.84 -13.17 7.20
CA LEU A 139 -3.07 -12.77 7.87
C LEU A 139 -4.21 -12.46 6.89
N LEU A 140 -3.91 -11.85 5.75
CA LEU A 140 -4.88 -11.59 4.67
C LEU A 140 -5.38 -12.90 4.05
N GLU A 141 -4.51 -13.88 3.86
CA GLU A 141 -4.86 -15.22 3.37
C GLU A 141 -5.72 -15.97 4.39
N GLU A 142 -5.31 -16.03 5.65
CA GLU A 142 -6.05 -16.69 6.74
C GLU A 142 -7.43 -16.08 6.99
N SER A 143 -7.57 -14.77 6.76
CA SER A 143 -8.84 -14.04 6.85
C SER A 143 -9.71 -14.15 5.59
N GLY A 144 -9.24 -14.87 4.55
CA GLY A 144 -9.95 -15.12 3.30
C GLY A 144 -9.99 -13.94 2.33
N TRP A 145 -9.21 -12.88 2.55
CA TRP A 145 -9.23 -11.68 1.70
C TRP A 145 -8.60 -11.92 0.34
N THR A 146 -7.57 -12.77 0.26
CA THR A 146 -6.95 -13.17 -1.02
C THR A 146 -7.96 -13.87 -1.93
N ASP A 147 -8.82 -14.72 -1.36
CA ASP A 147 -9.86 -15.44 -2.11
C ASP A 147 -11.03 -14.52 -2.50
N ARG A 148 -11.40 -13.59 -1.61
CA ARG A 148 -12.53 -12.67 -1.84
C ARG A 148 -12.24 -11.62 -2.91
N CYS A 149 -11.04 -11.04 -2.89
CA CYS A 149 -10.65 -9.98 -3.83
C CYS A 149 -10.05 -10.54 -5.12
N GLY A 150 -9.50 -11.76 -5.08
CA GLY A 150 -8.47 -12.16 -6.02
C GLY A 150 -7.17 -11.36 -5.79
N ILE A 151 -6.06 -11.89 -6.29
CA ILE A 151 -4.78 -11.16 -6.29
C ILE A 151 -4.62 -10.57 -7.68
N ALA A 152 -4.45 -9.24 -7.76
CA ALA A 152 -4.19 -8.59 -9.03
C ALA A 152 -2.89 -9.14 -9.66
N ASP A 153 -2.84 -9.18 -10.99
CA ASP A 153 -1.58 -9.34 -11.71
C ASP A 153 -1.20 -7.98 -12.29
N TRP A 154 0.04 -7.55 -12.06
CA TRP A 154 0.53 -6.23 -12.47
C TRP A 154 2.03 -6.26 -12.81
N PRO A 155 2.47 -5.45 -13.79
CA PRO A 155 3.87 -5.33 -14.14
C PRO A 155 4.63 -4.42 -13.17
N PRO A 156 5.96 -4.58 -13.04
CA PRO A 156 6.79 -3.55 -12.42
C PRO A 156 6.75 -2.25 -13.23
N ALA A 157 6.90 -1.12 -12.54
CA ALA A 157 6.97 0.20 -13.17
C ALA A 157 8.19 0.33 -14.09
N THR A 158 8.01 0.99 -15.23
CA THR A 158 9.11 1.31 -16.14
C THR A 158 9.91 2.52 -15.66
N VAL A 159 11.15 2.68 -16.13
CA VAL A 159 12.00 3.83 -15.75
C VAL A 159 11.32 5.15 -16.11
N GLU A 160 10.61 5.21 -17.25
CA GLU A 160 9.86 6.39 -17.68
C GLU A 160 8.72 6.75 -16.71
N GLN A 161 8.11 5.75 -16.07
CA GLN A 161 7.09 5.96 -15.04
C GLN A 161 7.72 6.43 -13.73
N LEU A 162 8.88 5.89 -13.35
CA LEU A 162 9.63 6.34 -12.17
C LEU A 162 10.05 7.80 -12.30
N GLN A 163 10.41 8.22 -13.51
CA GLN A 163 10.78 9.61 -13.85
C GLN A 163 9.63 10.61 -13.74
N TRP A 164 8.41 10.18 -13.46
CA TRP A 164 7.33 11.11 -13.13
C TRP A 164 7.58 11.84 -11.81
N ASN A 165 8.33 11.22 -10.90
CA ASN A 165 8.68 11.80 -9.60
C ASN A 165 10.20 11.93 -9.38
N HIS A 166 11.00 11.04 -9.96
CA HIS A 166 12.42 10.93 -9.64
C HIS A 166 13.35 11.38 -10.75
N ASP A 167 14.46 11.99 -10.37
CA ASP A 167 15.52 12.40 -11.30
C ASP A 167 16.19 11.18 -11.95
N ALA A 168 16.50 11.29 -13.25
CA ALA A 168 17.14 10.22 -14.00
C ALA A 168 18.48 9.77 -13.37
N ASP A 169 19.29 10.73 -12.93
CA ASP A 169 20.59 10.47 -12.30
C ASP A 169 20.44 9.75 -10.96
N TYR A 170 19.37 10.04 -10.21
CA TYR A 170 19.07 9.33 -8.97
C TYR A 170 18.65 7.88 -9.24
N LEU A 171 17.77 7.66 -10.23
CA LEU A 171 17.34 6.31 -10.61
C LEU A 171 18.51 5.44 -11.10
N GLN A 172 19.42 6.01 -11.88
CA GLN A 172 20.64 5.31 -12.30
C GLN A 172 21.48 4.91 -11.09
N ARG A 173 21.71 5.84 -10.16
CA ARG A 173 22.51 5.57 -8.95
C ARG A 173 21.87 4.51 -8.05
N LEU A 174 20.54 4.53 -7.92
CA LEU A 174 19.81 3.51 -7.18
C LEU A 174 19.99 2.12 -7.80
N GLN A 175 19.94 2.00 -9.13
CA GLN A 175 20.24 0.74 -9.81
C GLN A 175 21.66 0.27 -9.54
N GLU A 176 22.65 1.17 -9.62
CA GLU A 176 24.06 0.87 -9.35
C GLU A 176 24.26 0.37 -7.93
N TRP A 177 23.67 1.03 -6.92
CA TRP A 177 23.72 0.58 -5.52
C TRP A 177 23.07 -0.79 -5.32
N CYS A 178 21.92 -1.04 -5.95
CA CYS A 178 21.27 -2.35 -5.88
C CYS A 178 22.15 -3.43 -6.53
N LEU A 179 22.67 -3.20 -7.74
CA LEU A 179 23.53 -4.16 -8.45
C LEU A 179 24.79 -4.49 -7.65
N ALA A 180 25.38 -3.49 -6.99
CA ALA A 180 26.54 -3.63 -6.12
C ALA A 180 26.23 -4.30 -4.77
N ASP A 181 24.95 -4.52 -4.43
CA ASP A 181 24.50 -4.99 -3.12
C ASP A 181 25.06 -4.09 -1.99
N ALA A 182 24.94 -2.78 -2.18
CA ALA A 182 25.67 -1.76 -1.40
C ALA A 182 25.35 -1.73 0.11
N GLY A 183 24.27 -2.37 0.55
CA GLY A 183 23.85 -2.35 1.95
C GLY A 183 23.33 -0.97 2.33
N GLN A 184 23.84 -0.41 3.43
CA GLN A 184 23.40 0.89 3.93
C GLN A 184 23.92 2.04 3.06
N ILE A 185 23.01 2.77 2.40
CA ILE A 185 23.32 3.87 1.47
C ILE A 185 23.04 5.27 2.06
N GLU A 186 22.31 5.32 3.17
CA GLU A 186 21.97 6.53 3.95
C GLU A 186 22.00 6.17 5.46
N ALA A 187 21.93 7.13 6.37
CA ALA A 187 21.86 6.91 7.82
C ALA A 187 20.85 5.85 8.24
N ASP A 188 19.70 5.74 7.56
CA ASP A 188 18.65 4.78 7.90
C ASP A 188 18.22 3.87 6.74
N THR A 189 18.66 4.15 5.51
CA THR A 189 18.15 3.43 4.32
C THR A 189 19.13 2.38 3.81
N VAL A 190 18.64 1.14 3.69
CA VAL A 190 19.40 -0.04 3.24
C VAL A 190 18.88 -0.51 1.89
N VAL A 191 19.78 -0.91 1.00
CA VAL A 191 19.45 -1.58 -0.25
C VAL A 191 20.20 -2.91 -0.38
N SER A 192 19.64 -3.77 -1.21
CA SER A 192 20.19 -5.07 -1.60
C SER A 192 20.02 -5.31 -3.10
N ARG A 193 20.62 -6.37 -3.61
CA ARG A 193 20.45 -6.81 -5.01
C ARG A 193 19.00 -6.93 -5.47
N GLY A 194 18.09 -7.36 -4.60
CA GLY A 194 16.67 -7.50 -4.92
C GLY A 194 15.84 -6.23 -4.79
N THR A 195 16.42 -5.15 -4.27
CA THR A 195 15.68 -3.91 -3.93
C THR A 195 15.08 -3.24 -5.16
N TRP A 196 15.82 -3.13 -6.26
CA TRP A 196 15.31 -2.55 -7.50
C TRP A 196 14.05 -3.29 -8.00
N GLY A 197 14.08 -4.62 -8.00
CA GLY A 197 12.96 -5.45 -8.44
C GLY A 197 11.74 -5.31 -7.54
N ALA A 198 11.93 -5.27 -6.22
CA ALA A 198 10.85 -5.08 -5.26
C ALA A 198 10.25 -3.66 -5.33
N ALA A 199 11.10 -2.63 -5.40
CA ALA A 199 10.67 -1.23 -5.43
C ALA A 199 9.91 -0.89 -6.72
N THR A 200 10.38 -1.36 -7.89
CA THR A 200 9.64 -1.16 -9.14
C THR A 200 8.33 -1.94 -9.18
N LEU A 201 8.25 -3.10 -8.53
CA LEU A 201 7.00 -3.84 -8.37
C LEU A 201 6.02 -3.10 -7.44
N ALA A 202 6.50 -2.46 -6.38
CA ALA A 202 5.70 -1.66 -5.46
C ALA A 202 5.07 -0.46 -6.17
N VAL A 203 5.88 0.29 -6.93
CA VAL A 203 5.39 1.39 -7.76
C VAL A 203 4.43 0.88 -8.84
N GLY A 204 4.71 -0.28 -9.45
CA GLY A 204 3.83 -0.91 -10.43
C GLY A 204 2.43 -1.20 -9.86
N ALA A 205 2.35 -1.70 -8.62
CA ALA A 205 1.08 -1.94 -7.94
C ALA A 205 0.31 -0.62 -7.75
N ALA A 206 1.00 0.44 -7.33
CA ALA A 206 0.42 1.76 -7.13
C ALA A 206 -0.17 2.34 -8.43
N ILE A 207 0.54 2.22 -9.55
CA ILE A 207 0.08 2.68 -10.86
C ILE A 207 -1.14 1.89 -11.33
N ASP A 208 -1.06 0.55 -11.28
CA ASP A 208 -2.16 -0.32 -11.73
C ASP A 208 -3.42 -0.12 -10.87
N ALA A 209 -3.27 -0.01 -9.54
CA ALA A 209 -4.38 0.26 -8.62
C ALA A 209 -5.08 1.58 -8.95
N VAL A 210 -4.31 2.65 -9.18
CA VAL A 210 -4.87 3.95 -9.58
C VAL A 210 -5.59 3.85 -10.92
N GLN A 211 -4.99 3.20 -11.92
CA GLN A 211 -5.62 3.05 -13.23
C GLN A 211 -6.96 2.30 -13.14
N ARG A 212 -7.00 1.17 -12.42
CA ARG A 212 -8.23 0.38 -12.28
C ARG A 212 -9.29 1.09 -11.46
N VAL A 213 -8.93 1.79 -10.39
CA VAL A 213 -9.90 2.56 -9.60
C VAL A 213 -10.41 3.78 -10.36
N TRP A 214 -9.55 4.45 -11.13
CA TRP A 214 -9.93 5.65 -11.87
C TRP A 214 -10.77 5.33 -13.11
N GLU A 215 -10.33 4.36 -13.91
CA GLU A 215 -10.90 4.03 -15.23
C GLU A 215 -11.89 2.86 -15.19
N GLY A 216 -11.72 1.93 -14.24
CA GLY A 216 -12.51 0.70 -14.11
C GLY A 216 -13.71 0.84 -13.18
N ASP A 217 -14.31 -0.29 -12.81
CA ASP A 217 -15.51 -0.34 -11.96
C ASP A 217 -15.21 -0.44 -10.46
N ASP A 218 -13.95 -0.72 -10.10
CA ASP A 218 -13.51 -0.83 -8.70
C ASP A 218 -13.44 0.55 -8.03
N GLN A 219 -13.86 0.64 -6.77
CA GLN A 219 -13.85 1.90 -6.02
C GLN A 219 -12.72 1.98 -4.99
N THR A 220 -12.15 0.85 -4.60
CA THR A 220 -11.13 0.80 -3.55
C THR A 220 -10.01 -0.16 -3.89
N ALA A 221 -8.79 0.17 -3.46
CA ALA A 221 -7.64 -0.71 -3.60
C ALA A 221 -6.72 -0.62 -2.37
N PHE A 222 -6.18 -1.77 -1.95
CA PHE A 222 -5.12 -1.83 -0.95
C PHE A 222 -3.87 -2.49 -1.52
N CYS A 223 -2.75 -1.77 -1.43
CA CYS A 223 -1.45 -2.21 -1.90
C CYS A 223 -0.53 -2.53 -0.71
N ALA A 224 -0.37 -3.82 -0.39
CA ALA A 224 0.53 -4.32 0.65
C ALA A 224 1.99 -4.33 0.16
N VAL A 225 2.48 -3.17 -0.24
CA VAL A 225 3.77 -2.98 -0.93
C VAL A 225 4.94 -2.84 0.03
N ARG A 226 6.14 -3.17 -0.47
CA ARG A 226 7.42 -2.92 0.22
C ARG A 226 8.56 -2.90 -0.81
N PRO A 227 9.54 -1.97 -0.72
CA PRO A 227 9.76 -0.94 0.30
C PRO A 227 8.69 0.18 0.36
N PRO A 228 8.60 0.94 1.48
CA PRO A 228 7.75 2.13 1.59
C PRO A 228 8.27 3.28 0.71
N GLY A 229 7.53 4.39 0.65
CA GLY A 229 7.81 5.47 -0.31
C GLY A 229 7.71 6.92 0.19
N HIS A 230 6.90 7.24 1.19
CA HIS A 230 6.55 8.66 1.48
C HIS A 230 7.73 9.59 1.88
N HIS A 231 8.88 9.05 2.26
CA HIS A 231 10.10 9.82 2.56
C HIS A 231 11.03 10.03 1.35
N ALA A 232 10.89 9.22 0.29
CA ALA A 232 11.80 9.30 -0.85
C ALA A 232 11.62 10.64 -1.59
N LEU A 233 12.70 11.41 -1.65
CA LEU A 233 12.78 12.67 -2.38
C LEU A 233 12.92 12.41 -3.88
N PRO A 234 12.63 13.39 -4.75
CA PRO A 234 12.88 13.28 -6.20
C PRO A 234 14.30 12.81 -6.53
N ASN A 235 15.29 13.23 -5.74
CA ASN A 235 16.71 13.01 -6.02
C ASN A 235 17.49 12.20 -4.97
N ALA A 236 16.82 11.67 -3.94
CA ALA A 236 17.51 10.97 -2.85
C ALA A 236 16.62 9.94 -2.11
N PRO A 237 17.22 8.85 -1.60
CA PRO A 237 16.56 7.95 -0.67
C PRO A 237 16.69 8.49 0.77
N MET A 238 15.71 8.19 1.62
CA MET A 238 15.78 8.41 3.06
C MET A 238 14.58 7.74 3.75
N GLY A 239 14.64 7.55 5.07
CA GLY A 239 13.50 7.06 5.86
C GLY A 239 13.04 5.69 5.40
N PHE A 240 14.00 4.81 5.06
CA PHE A 240 13.76 3.48 4.49
C PHE A 240 13.18 3.48 3.06
N CYS A 241 12.86 4.64 2.51
CA CYS A 241 12.19 4.79 1.23
C CYS A 241 13.21 5.00 0.11
N VAL A 242 13.06 4.26 -0.99
CA VAL A 242 13.92 4.37 -2.19
C VAL A 242 13.18 4.92 -3.41
N LEU A 243 11.87 4.70 -3.51
CA LEU A 243 11.01 5.27 -4.56
C LEU A 243 9.72 5.73 -3.89
N ASN A 244 9.20 6.89 -4.30
CA ASN A 244 8.00 7.46 -3.72
C ASN A 244 6.75 6.86 -4.40
N ASN A 245 6.27 5.75 -3.85
CA ASN A 245 5.13 5.00 -4.39
C ASN A 245 3.88 5.89 -4.51
N ILE A 246 3.53 6.64 -3.46
CA ILE A 246 2.31 7.46 -3.42
C ILE A 246 2.38 8.67 -4.36
N ALA A 247 3.55 9.29 -4.52
CA ALA A 247 3.72 10.40 -5.45
C ALA A 247 3.59 9.94 -6.90
N ILE A 248 4.18 8.79 -7.25
CA ILE A 248 4.02 8.22 -8.59
C ILE A 248 2.56 7.79 -8.83
N ALA A 249 1.85 7.29 -7.82
CA ALA A 249 0.41 7.02 -7.88
C ALA A 249 -0.40 8.28 -8.21
N ALA A 250 -0.11 9.41 -7.55
CA ALA A 250 -0.74 10.68 -7.85
C ALA A 250 -0.45 11.15 -9.28
N HIS A 251 0.80 11.04 -9.75
CA HIS A 251 1.13 11.33 -11.14
C HIS A 251 0.39 10.42 -12.13
N ALA A 252 0.22 9.13 -11.80
CA ALA A 252 -0.57 8.20 -12.60
C ALA A 252 -2.03 8.68 -12.76
N ALA A 253 -2.66 9.10 -11.66
CA ALA A 253 -4.02 9.61 -11.65
C ALA A 253 -4.18 10.88 -12.51
N LEU A 254 -3.26 11.85 -12.35
CA LEU A 254 -3.26 13.07 -13.16
C LEU A 254 -3.10 12.77 -14.65
N ARG A 255 -2.22 11.82 -15.00
CA ARG A 255 -2.01 11.39 -16.39
C ARG A 255 -3.21 10.62 -16.96
N ALA A 256 -3.98 9.94 -16.12
CA ALA A 256 -5.24 9.31 -16.48
C ALA A 256 -6.42 10.31 -16.53
N GLY A 257 -6.16 11.60 -16.28
CA GLY A 257 -7.13 12.69 -16.45
C GLY A 257 -7.82 13.14 -15.17
N ALA A 258 -7.40 12.68 -13.99
CA ALA A 258 -7.83 13.28 -12.73
C ALA A 258 -7.38 14.74 -12.69
N ALA A 259 -8.33 15.66 -12.50
CA ALA A 259 -8.02 17.08 -12.41
C ALA A 259 -7.37 17.39 -11.05
N ARG A 260 -7.79 16.71 -9.98
CA ARG A 260 -7.33 16.95 -8.61
C ARG A 260 -7.30 15.65 -7.80
N VAL A 261 -6.20 15.43 -7.10
CA VAL A 261 -5.95 14.26 -6.24
C VAL A 261 -5.64 14.76 -4.84
N MET A 262 -6.06 14.03 -3.81
CA MET A 262 -5.66 14.29 -2.43
C MET A 262 -4.97 13.08 -1.84
N ILE A 263 -3.76 13.29 -1.32
CA ILE A 263 -2.98 12.32 -0.56
C ILE A 263 -3.20 12.59 0.93
N ILE A 264 -3.55 11.55 1.66
CA ILE A 264 -3.78 11.55 3.10
C ILE A 264 -2.74 10.62 3.72
N ASP A 265 -1.84 11.19 4.50
CA ASP A 265 -0.75 10.47 5.17
C ASP A 265 -1.01 10.45 6.69
N TRP A 266 -1.15 9.24 7.23
CA TRP A 266 -1.28 9.01 8.67
C TRP A 266 -0.13 8.18 9.25
N ASP A 267 0.93 7.93 8.46
CA ASP A 267 2.18 7.42 9.01
C ASP A 267 2.65 8.35 10.13
N VAL A 268 3.25 7.78 11.18
CA VAL A 268 3.65 8.56 12.35
C VAL A 268 4.71 9.62 12.01
N HIS A 269 5.45 9.43 10.91
CA HIS A 269 6.44 10.36 10.40
C HIS A 269 5.85 11.26 9.32
N HIS A 270 6.36 12.50 9.25
CA HIS A 270 5.99 13.38 8.16
C HIS A 270 6.48 12.81 6.82
N GLY A 271 5.56 12.60 5.87
CA GLY A 271 5.85 12.23 4.48
C GLY A 271 6.54 13.34 3.68
N ASN A 272 7.74 13.72 4.10
CA ASN A 272 8.49 14.84 3.55
C ASN A 272 8.86 14.68 2.06
N GLY A 273 9.04 13.44 1.59
CA GLY A 273 9.27 13.16 0.18
C GLY A 273 8.04 13.52 -0.65
N THR A 274 6.86 13.10 -0.19
CA THR A 274 5.58 13.43 -0.83
C THR A 274 5.30 14.93 -0.78
N GLN A 275 5.57 15.59 0.35
CA GLN A 275 5.47 17.05 0.44
C GLN A 275 6.37 17.74 -0.58
N ASP A 276 7.64 17.33 -0.69
CA ASP A 276 8.62 17.93 -1.62
C ASP A 276 8.14 17.80 -3.08
N SER A 277 7.68 16.61 -3.48
CA SER A 277 7.15 16.34 -4.82
C SER A 277 6.01 17.28 -5.24
N PHE A 278 5.15 17.68 -4.29
CA PHE A 278 3.95 18.46 -4.57
C PHE A 278 3.92 19.85 -3.97
N TYR A 279 5.03 20.32 -3.38
CA TYR A 279 5.07 21.59 -2.65
C TYR A 279 4.62 22.79 -3.49
N ARG A 280 4.83 22.72 -4.81
CA ARG A 280 4.43 23.74 -5.79
C ARG A 280 3.31 23.31 -6.73
N HIS A 281 2.73 22.13 -6.52
CA HIS A 281 1.80 21.49 -7.46
C HIS A 281 0.34 21.87 -7.19
N GLY A 282 -0.30 22.59 -8.12
CA GLY A 282 -1.68 23.07 -7.97
C GLY A 282 -2.78 22.07 -8.34
N GLN A 283 -2.49 20.76 -8.31
CA GLN A 283 -3.48 19.68 -8.57
C GLN A 283 -3.37 18.50 -7.61
N VAL A 284 -2.39 18.50 -6.69
CA VAL A 284 -2.24 17.43 -5.68
C VAL A 284 -2.24 18.07 -4.31
N ALA A 285 -3.26 17.73 -3.52
CA ALA A 285 -3.34 18.15 -2.13
C ALA A 285 -2.66 17.11 -1.27
N PHE A 286 -1.91 17.54 -0.25
CA PHE A 286 -1.23 16.64 0.68
C PHE A 286 -1.61 17.02 2.11
N TYR A 287 -2.09 16.03 2.84
CA TYR A 287 -2.33 16.11 4.28
C TYR A 287 -1.42 15.12 4.99
N SER A 288 -0.75 15.55 6.06
CA SER A 288 0.01 14.65 6.93
C SER A 288 -0.24 14.97 8.40
N ILE A 289 -0.67 13.97 9.16
CA ILE A 289 -0.69 14.02 10.63
C ILE A 289 0.44 13.16 11.17
N HIS A 290 1.36 13.77 11.90
CA HIS A 290 2.61 13.11 12.29
C HIS A 290 3.08 13.61 13.64
N ARG A 291 3.85 12.77 14.32
CA ARG A 291 4.47 13.13 15.60
C ARG A 291 5.50 14.25 15.39
N SER A 292 5.47 15.28 16.24
CA SER A 292 6.45 16.36 16.21
C SER A 292 6.69 16.95 17.62
N PRO A 293 7.94 17.34 17.97
CA PRO A 293 9.17 17.15 17.22
C PRO A 293 9.57 15.67 17.15
N PHE A 294 9.90 15.19 15.95
CA PHE A 294 10.31 13.80 15.68
C PHE A 294 11.03 13.70 14.33
N TYR A 295 11.53 12.53 13.95
CA TYR A 295 12.03 12.30 12.59
C TYR A 295 10.93 12.58 11.55
N PRO A 296 11.23 13.24 10.41
CA PRO A 296 12.54 13.73 9.94
C PRO A 296 12.86 15.19 10.32
N GLY A 297 12.11 15.80 11.23
CA GLY A 297 12.30 17.19 11.67
C GLY A 297 11.71 18.24 10.73
N THR A 298 10.79 17.84 9.85
CA THR A 298 10.05 18.70 8.91
C THR A 298 8.54 18.58 9.17
N GLY A 299 7.70 19.25 8.38
CA GLY A 299 6.25 19.16 8.53
C GLY A 299 5.69 20.21 9.49
N ALA A 300 6.30 21.38 9.55
CA ALA A 300 5.76 22.49 10.35
C ALA A 300 4.37 22.90 9.82
N GLU A 301 3.50 23.39 10.71
CA GLU A 301 2.13 23.77 10.34
C GLU A 301 2.10 24.97 9.37
N GLU A 302 3.16 25.79 9.35
CA GLU A 302 3.34 26.92 8.46
C GLU A 302 3.78 26.53 7.03
N GLU A 303 4.25 25.30 6.83
CA GLU A 303 4.64 24.76 5.52
C GLU A 303 3.38 24.43 4.70
N ILE A 304 2.82 25.44 4.03
CA ILE A 304 1.54 25.32 3.32
C ILE A 304 1.68 25.25 1.79
N GLY A 305 2.87 24.97 1.28
CA GLY A 305 3.18 24.98 -0.15
C GLY A 305 3.41 26.38 -0.73
N GLU A 306 3.82 26.41 -1.99
CA GLU A 306 4.27 27.61 -2.70
C GLU A 306 3.68 27.71 -4.12
N GLY A 307 3.61 28.93 -4.65
CA GLY A 307 3.13 29.17 -6.01
C GLY A 307 1.74 28.57 -6.23
N PRO A 308 1.51 27.80 -7.31
CA PRO A 308 0.23 27.13 -7.56
C PRO A 308 -0.20 26.14 -6.47
N GLY A 309 0.74 25.55 -5.72
CA GLY A 309 0.49 24.62 -4.62
C GLY A 309 0.24 25.29 -3.26
N ARG A 310 0.28 26.63 -3.19
CA ARG A 310 0.05 27.33 -1.92
C ARG A 310 -1.38 27.08 -1.41
N GLY A 311 -1.48 26.58 -0.19
CA GLY A 311 -2.72 26.16 0.47
C GLY A 311 -3.15 24.72 0.17
N TRP A 312 -2.34 23.95 -0.57
CA TRP A 312 -2.58 22.55 -0.90
C TRP A 312 -1.83 21.56 0.00
N ILE A 313 -0.91 22.07 0.83
CA ILE A 313 -0.21 21.30 1.85
C ILE A 313 -0.83 21.63 3.22
N LYS A 314 -1.20 20.61 3.98
CA LYS A 314 -1.68 20.73 5.36
C LYS A 314 -0.95 19.74 6.25
N ASN A 315 -0.02 20.27 7.03
CA ASN A 315 0.63 19.53 8.10
C ASN A 315 -0.14 19.68 9.41
N ALA A 316 -0.29 18.57 10.13
CA ALA A 316 -0.87 18.47 11.45
C ALA A 316 0.15 17.84 12.42
N PRO A 317 1.21 18.58 12.81
CA PRO A 317 2.15 18.09 13.81
C PRO A 317 1.42 17.88 15.15
N VAL A 318 1.58 16.70 15.75
CA VAL A 318 0.97 16.33 17.03
C VAL A 318 2.04 15.90 18.05
N PRO A 319 1.87 16.20 19.34
CA PRO A 319 2.81 15.75 20.36
C PRO A 319 2.74 14.23 20.53
N ALA A 320 3.84 13.64 21.00
CA ALA A 320 3.83 12.27 21.51
C ALA A 320 2.71 12.10 22.56
N HIS A 321 2.07 10.93 22.55
CA HIS A 321 0.98 10.62 23.48
C HIS A 321 -0.25 11.54 23.42
N ILE A 322 -0.51 12.18 22.28
CA ILE A 322 -1.79 12.87 22.03
C ILE A 322 -2.96 11.93 22.34
N ALA A 323 -3.99 12.48 23.00
CA ALA A 323 -5.21 11.73 23.28
C ALA A 323 -5.87 11.29 21.96
N ARG A 324 -6.23 10.01 21.83
CA ARG A 324 -6.85 9.44 20.63
C ARG A 324 -8.02 10.26 20.09
N ARG A 325 -8.91 10.73 20.97
CA ARG A 325 -10.03 11.60 20.60
C ARG A 325 -9.57 12.87 19.89
N ALA A 326 -8.57 13.56 20.43
CA ALA A 326 -8.04 14.78 19.83
C ALA A 326 -7.33 14.51 18.49
N TYR A 327 -6.69 13.34 18.34
CA TYR A 327 -6.12 12.89 17.07
C TYR A 327 -7.20 12.77 15.99
N PHE A 328 -8.29 12.06 16.28
CA PHE A 328 -9.39 11.88 15.33
C PHE A 328 -10.15 13.16 15.01
N GLU A 329 -10.41 14.00 16.02
CA GLU A 329 -11.07 15.30 15.83
C GLU A 329 -10.23 16.17 14.87
N ARG A 330 -8.91 16.28 15.11
CA ARG A 330 -8.03 17.03 14.22
C ARG A 330 -7.93 16.41 12.83
N PHE A 331 -7.76 15.09 12.75
CA PHE A 331 -7.70 14.36 11.48
C PHE A 331 -8.93 14.63 10.61
N SER A 332 -10.11 14.43 11.17
CA SER A 332 -11.37 14.64 10.46
C SER A 332 -11.56 16.09 10.04
N GLU A 333 -11.33 17.05 10.95
CA GLU A 333 -11.50 18.46 10.63
C GLU A 333 -10.55 18.95 9.53
N ASP A 334 -9.27 18.58 9.62
CA ASP A 334 -8.26 19.08 8.69
C ASP A 334 -8.44 18.50 7.28
N ILE A 335 -8.75 17.20 7.14
CA ILE A 335 -8.98 16.61 5.81
C ILE A 335 -10.25 17.15 5.15
N ASN A 336 -11.31 17.38 5.93
CA ASN A 336 -12.56 17.95 5.41
C ASN A 336 -12.33 19.38 4.90
N ARG A 337 -11.64 20.24 5.68
CA ARG A 337 -11.31 21.61 5.27
C ARG A 337 -10.39 21.65 4.05
N LEU A 338 -9.45 20.72 3.94
CA LEU A 338 -8.58 20.63 2.77
C LEU A 338 -9.40 20.21 1.54
N ALA A 339 -10.23 19.18 1.64
CA ALA A 339 -11.05 18.69 0.55
C ALA A 339 -12.12 19.70 0.10
N GLU A 340 -12.71 20.49 1.01
CA GLU A 340 -13.62 21.58 0.64
C GLU A 340 -12.98 22.56 -0.35
N ARG A 341 -11.69 22.85 -0.16
CA ARG A 341 -10.93 23.79 -1.00
C ARG A 341 -10.42 23.14 -2.28
N THR A 342 -9.95 21.89 -2.19
CA THR A 342 -9.25 21.22 -3.28
C THR A 342 -10.15 20.32 -4.11
N GLN A 343 -11.36 20.01 -3.65
CA GLN A 343 -12.38 19.22 -4.35
C GLN A 343 -11.78 18.00 -5.08
N PRO A 344 -11.09 17.10 -4.36
CA PRO A 344 -10.35 16.00 -4.96
C PRO A 344 -11.29 14.99 -5.61
N GLN A 345 -10.86 14.42 -6.74
CA GLN A 345 -11.61 13.40 -7.46
C GLN A 345 -11.11 11.99 -7.15
N LEU A 346 -9.91 11.85 -6.58
CA LEU A 346 -9.34 10.60 -6.14
C LEU A 346 -8.63 10.83 -4.80
N LEU A 347 -8.84 9.92 -3.86
CA LEU A 347 -8.14 9.92 -2.59
C LEU A 347 -7.06 8.84 -2.60
N LEU A 348 -5.87 9.21 -2.17
CA LEU A 348 -4.74 8.30 -1.99
C LEU A 348 -4.36 8.29 -0.51
N ILE A 349 -4.05 7.12 0.03
CA ILE A 349 -3.66 6.97 1.43
C ILE A 349 -2.23 6.45 1.52
N SER A 350 -1.35 7.20 2.19
CA SER A 350 -0.08 6.70 2.70
C SER A 350 -0.37 6.06 4.06
N ALA A 351 -0.56 4.74 4.05
CA ALA A 351 -1.04 3.97 5.18
C ALA A 351 0.13 3.36 5.97
N GLY A 352 0.73 4.18 6.83
CA GLY A 352 1.62 3.71 7.89
C GLY A 352 0.84 3.21 9.11
N PHE A 353 1.39 2.21 9.81
CA PHE A 353 0.77 1.64 11.01
C PHE A 353 1.67 1.75 12.26
N ASP A 354 2.67 2.62 12.20
CA ASP A 354 3.58 2.95 13.30
C ASP A 354 3.05 4.04 14.24
N ALA A 355 1.87 4.60 13.97
CA ALA A 355 1.11 5.35 14.96
C ALA A 355 0.54 4.45 16.09
N HIS A 356 0.65 3.13 15.94
CA HIS A 356 0.23 2.15 16.93
C HIS A 356 1.04 2.26 18.24
N GLN A 357 0.37 2.17 19.39
CA GLN A 357 0.97 2.38 20.72
C GLN A 357 2.13 1.46 21.08
N ASN A 358 2.16 0.26 20.49
CA ASN A 358 3.21 -0.74 20.69
C ASN A 358 4.27 -0.72 19.57
N ASP A 359 4.21 0.21 18.63
CA ASP A 359 5.22 0.28 17.58
C ASP A 359 6.60 0.65 18.15
N PRO A 360 7.70 -0.06 17.78
CA PRO A 360 9.02 0.20 18.35
C PRO A 360 9.70 1.47 17.81
N VAL A 361 9.22 2.02 16.69
CA VAL A 361 9.71 3.26 16.07
C VAL A 361 8.74 4.40 16.37
N GLY A 362 7.45 4.09 16.46
CA GLY A 362 6.38 5.01 16.78
C GLY A 362 6.41 5.66 18.17
N GLY A 363 5.38 6.45 18.44
CA GLY A 363 5.21 7.12 19.73
C GLY A 363 3.85 7.78 19.94
N LEU A 364 2.84 7.33 19.19
CA LEU A 364 1.45 7.73 19.33
C LEU A 364 0.67 6.64 20.09
N CYS A 365 -0.64 6.82 20.22
CA CYS A 365 -1.48 6.02 21.11
C CYS A 365 -2.58 5.26 20.39
N LEU A 366 -2.45 5.01 19.08
CA LEU A 366 -3.48 4.29 18.32
C LEU A 366 -3.44 2.79 18.63
N ILE A 367 -4.58 2.12 18.49
CA ILE A 367 -4.73 0.66 18.52
C ILE A 367 -5.23 0.16 17.16
N GLU A 368 -5.34 -1.15 16.98
CA GLU A 368 -5.73 -1.74 15.69
C GLU A 368 -7.05 -1.20 15.13
N GLU A 369 -8.09 -1.10 15.96
CA GLU A 369 -9.41 -0.62 15.54
C GLU A 369 -9.44 0.88 15.21
N ASP A 370 -8.45 1.64 15.67
CA ASP A 370 -8.33 3.06 15.36
C ASP A 370 -8.00 3.27 13.87
N PHE A 371 -7.30 2.34 13.22
CA PHE A 371 -7.03 2.41 11.78
C PHE A 371 -8.28 2.14 10.93
N ALA A 372 -9.18 1.27 11.38
CA ALA A 372 -10.52 1.16 10.79
C ALA A 372 -11.29 2.49 10.95
N THR A 373 -11.18 3.16 12.10
CA THR A 373 -11.81 4.47 12.32
C THR A 373 -11.26 5.53 11.35
N LEU A 374 -9.94 5.63 11.16
CA LEU A 374 -9.35 6.54 10.16
C LEU A 374 -9.85 6.25 8.75
N THR A 375 -9.94 4.97 8.40
CA THR A 375 -10.45 4.53 7.09
C THR A 375 -11.90 4.95 6.87
N GLY A 376 -12.76 4.78 7.88
CA GLY A 376 -14.16 5.20 7.83
C GLY A 376 -14.31 6.72 7.67
N ILE A 377 -13.44 7.51 8.30
CA ILE A 377 -13.40 8.97 8.12
C ILE A 377 -13.03 9.33 6.67
N VAL A 378 -12.05 8.65 6.07
CA VAL A 378 -11.68 8.89 4.65
C VAL A 378 -12.78 8.42 3.69
N GLN A 379 -13.49 7.33 3.99
CA GLN A 379 -14.65 6.89 3.22
C GLN A 379 -15.79 7.90 3.24
N GLU A 380 -16.10 8.48 4.41
CA GLU A 380 -17.09 9.56 4.51
C GLU A 380 -16.65 10.80 3.72
N LEU A 381 -15.36 11.16 3.81
CA LEU A 381 -14.79 12.23 2.99
C LEU A 381 -15.01 11.96 1.50
N ALA A 382 -14.65 10.76 1.03
CA ALA A 382 -14.80 10.34 -0.37
C ALA A 382 -16.25 10.44 -0.86
N ARG A 383 -17.21 10.00 -0.04
CA ARG A 383 -18.64 10.13 -0.31
C ARG A 383 -19.07 11.60 -0.40
N SER A 384 -18.62 12.42 0.56
CA SER A 384 -19.01 13.84 0.66
C SER A 384 -18.50 14.70 -0.51
N CYS A 385 -17.29 14.42 -1.01
CA CYS A 385 -16.70 15.16 -2.12
C CYS A 385 -16.96 14.51 -3.49
N GLY A 386 -17.66 13.37 -3.53
CA GLY A 386 -17.92 12.63 -4.76
C GLY A 386 -16.65 12.10 -5.42
N ALA A 387 -15.66 11.67 -4.63
CA ALA A 387 -14.45 11.06 -5.15
C ALA A 387 -14.76 9.75 -5.89
N ARG A 388 -13.99 9.49 -6.95
CA ARG A 388 -14.10 8.29 -7.78
C ARG A 388 -13.77 7.02 -7.00
N GLY A 389 -12.78 7.10 -6.12
CA GLY A 389 -12.26 5.96 -5.38
C GLY A 389 -11.18 6.32 -4.37
N ILE A 390 -10.72 5.28 -3.66
CA ILE A 390 -9.67 5.35 -2.65
C ILE A 390 -8.60 4.30 -2.98
N VAL A 391 -7.34 4.71 -3.09
CA VAL A 391 -6.20 3.80 -3.23
C VAL A 391 -5.27 3.96 -2.04
N SER A 392 -5.04 2.87 -1.31
CA SER A 392 -4.24 2.86 -0.08
C SER A 392 -2.97 2.04 -0.25
N LEU A 393 -1.83 2.60 0.16
CA LEU A 393 -0.51 1.99 -0.01
C LEU A 393 0.15 1.85 1.36
N LEU A 394 0.66 0.66 1.66
CA LEU A 394 1.41 0.41 2.89
C LEU A 394 2.71 1.24 2.95
N GLU A 395 2.90 1.96 4.07
CA GLU A 395 4.13 2.72 4.38
C GLU A 395 4.87 2.09 5.58
N GLY A 396 4.95 2.76 6.73
CA GLY A 396 5.59 2.32 7.96
C GLY A 396 4.77 1.34 8.82
N GLY A 397 5.19 1.14 10.06
CA GLY A 397 4.67 0.12 10.99
C GLY A 397 5.58 -1.09 11.10
N TYR A 398 6.22 -1.27 12.25
CA TYR A 398 7.38 -2.14 12.44
C TYR A 398 7.17 -3.16 13.55
N HIS A 399 6.09 -3.05 14.34
CA HIS A 399 5.70 -4.14 15.23
C HIS A 399 5.09 -5.30 14.43
N LEU A 400 5.78 -6.43 14.39
CA LEU A 400 5.43 -7.60 13.56
C LEU A 400 4.12 -8.32 13.94
N GLN A 401 3.35 -7.82 14.89
CA GLN A 401 2.04 -8.37 15.28
C GLN A 401 0.96 -7.31 15.08
N HIS A 402 1.17 -6.13 15.64
CA HIS A 402 0.20 -5.03 15.60
C HIS A 402 0.13 -4.35 14.23
N MET A 403 1.21 -4.29 13.44
CA MET A 403 1.12 -3.74 12.08
C MET A 403 0.22 -4.60 11.19
N PRO A 404 0.41 -5.93 11.05
CA PRO A 404 -0.50 -6.76 10.27
C PRO A 404 -1.96 -6.68 10.73
N ALA A 405 -2.20 -6.67 12.04
CA ALA A 405 -3.56 -6.58 12.60
C ALA A 405 -4.22 -5.22 12.33
N SER A 406 -3.46 -4.12 12.44
CA SER A 406 -3.92 -2.77 12.09
C SER A 406 -4.23 -2.64 10.60
N ALA A 407 -3.38 -3.22 9.74
CA ALA A 407 -3.59 -3.27 8.30
C ALA A 407 -4.82 -4.12 7.93
N LEU A 408 -5.06 -5.24 8.62
CA LEU A 408 -6.28 -6.02 8.44
C LEU A 408 -7.52 -5.20 8.81
N ALA A 409 -7.53 -4.50 9.95
CA ALA A 409 -8.65 -3.64 10.35
C ALA A 409 -8.91 -2.52 9.31
N HIS A 410 -7.85 -1.92 8.76
CA HIS A 410 -7.94 -0.98 7.64
C HIS A 410 -8.57 -1.63 6.39
N VAL A 411 -8.10 -2.81 5.98
CA VAL A 411 -8.61 -3.57 4.82
C VAL A 411 -10.10 -3.93 4.99
N GLU A 412 -10.48 -4.42 6.17
CA GLU A 412 -11.86 -4.79 6.47
C GLU A 412 -12.82 -3.61 6.39
N GLN A 413 -12.38 -2.43 6.85
CA GLN A 413 -13.16 -1.20 6.69
C GLN A 413 -13.15 -0.72 5.24
N LEU A 414 -11.99 -0.69 4.57
CA LEU A 414 -11.83 -0.19 3.21
C LEU A 414 -12.74 -0.94 2.22
N ALA A 415 -12.83 -2.26 2.37
CA ALA A 415 -13.66 -3.13 1.55
C ALA A 415 -15.18 -2.96 1.74
N GLN A 416 -15.64 -2.18 2.73
CA GLN A 416 -17.04 -1.80 2.84
C GLN A 416 -17.46 -0.77 1.77
N GLY A 417 -16.49 -0.12 1.12
CA GLY A 417 -16.75 0.92 0.11
C GLY A 417 -17.31 2.20 0.74
N PHE A 418 -17.80 3.11 -0.12
CA PHE A 418 -18.42 4.35 0.31
C PHE A 418 -19.56 4.81 -0.59
#